data_AF-A0A934GPJ5-F1
#
_entry.id   AF-A0A934GPJ5-F1
#
_cell.length_a   1.000
_cell.length_b   1.000
_cell.length_c   1.000
_cell.angle_alpha   90.00
_cell.angle_beta   90.00
_cell.angle_gamma   90.00
#
_symmetry.space_group_name_H-M   'P 1'
#
loop_
_entity.id
_entity.type
_entity.pdbx_description
1 polymer ?
#
loop_
_entity_poly.entity_id
_entity_poly.type
_entity_poly.pdbx_seq_one_letter_code
_entity_poly.pdbx_strand_id
1 'polypeptide(L)'
;MATIHFLNVGEGDCIVIQHNSGRISMIDISCGNMAKIQESTNRFIKSSGLTGSNAGGNFNMKAYPTNPLNYLTMLGIESIWRFILTHPDMDHLDGFNALINEIEVNNFWHAGASKPKPDFSGYNGYKEDDWDRYANVRDDKEPGITTLKVLAGKIFKYANEDDNGGGGDGLKIIAPTQSLIDDANESEDFNDCSYVIIYRTGSFKIILSGDSHDATWEHILENHTADVADCDILIAPHHGRDSGRSWDFLDVLKPRLTLFGVANSEHLAYDAWNRRKLDKVTNNQAGNVVLDINSNQMDVYVENDAYAESRNPGNTTRNFLGYRTLGYLTAS
;
A
#
# COMPACT_ATOMS: atom_id res chain seq x y z
N MET A 1 2.69 -19.59 -1.02
CA MET A 1 2.32 -18.67 -2.12
C MET A 1 2.18 -17.32 -1.49
N ALA A 2 2.71 -16.28 -2.12
CA ALA A 2 2.58 -14.94 -1.58
C ALA A 2 1.25 -14.35 -2.01
N THR A 3 0.59 -13.63 -1.12
CA THR A 3 -0.62 -12.88 -1.45
C THR A 3 -0.44 -11.43 -1.02
N ILE A 4 -0.78 -10.49 -1.91
CA ILE A 4 -0.80 -9.06 -1.62
C ILE A 4 -2.26 -8.61 -1.62
N HIS A 5 -2.70 -7.96 -0.56
CA HIS A 5 -4.01 -7.33 -0.44
C HIS A 5 -3.81 -5.82 -0.42
N PHE A 6 -4.31 -5.13 -1.44
CA PHE A 6 -4.34 -3.68 -1.53
C PHE A 6 -5.76 -3.21 -1.24
N LEU A 7 -5.97 -2.62 -0.07
CA LEU A 7 -7.30 -2.37 0.46
C LEU A 7 -7.83 -1.00 0.00
N ASN A 8 -9.11 -0.97 -0.35
CA ASN A 8 -9.86 0.26 -0.53
C ASN A 8 -10.19 0.85 0.85
N VAL A 9 -9.31 1.69 1.36
CA VAL A 9 -9.44 2.36 2.67
C VAL A 9 -10.07 3.76 2.56
N GLY A 10 -10.51 4.16 1.38
CA GLY A 10 -10.82 5.56 1.11
C GLY A 10 -9.51 6.29 0.84
N GLU A 11 -9.35 7.49 1.40
CA GLU A 11 -8.09 8.24 1.32
C GLU A 11 -7.00 7.54 2.17
N GLY A 12 -5.76 7.59 1.72
CA GLY A 12 -4.64 6.84 2.29
C GLY A 12 -4.39 5.49 1.62
N ASP A 13 -3.44 4.73 2.18
CA ASP A 13 -3.01 3.44 1.68
C ASP A 13 -3.01 2.37 2.78
N CYS A 14 -3.34 1.14 2.38
CA CYS A 14 -3.20 -0.03 3.23
C CYS A 14 -2.87 -1.26 2.39
N ILE A 15 -1.72 -1.86 2.68
CA ILE A 15 -1.28 -3.08 2.00
C ILE A 15 -0.98 -4.16 3.04
N VAL A 16 -1.54 -5.34 2.85
CA VAL A 16 -1.21 -6.53 3.66
C VAL A 16 -0.54 -7.55 2.74
N ILE A 17 0.65 -8.02 3.12
CA ILE A 17 1.42 -9.03 2.39
C ILE A 17 1.54 -10.27 3.25
N GLN A 18 1.00 -11.39 2.75
CA GLN A 18 1.28 -12.72 3.27
C GLN A 18 2.48 -13.28 2.48
N HIS A 19 3.65 -13.35 3.11
CA HIS A 19 4.89 -13.78 2.45
C HIS A 19 4.96 -15.31 2.30
N ASN A 20 5.79 -15.78 1.36
CA ASN A 20 6.06 -17.22 1.20
C ASN A 20 6.68 -17.87 2.45
N SER A 21 7.30 -17.08 3.33
CA SER A 21 7.83 -17.52 4.62
C SER A 21 6.76 -17.76 5.69
N GLY A 22 5.50 -17.37 5.43
CA GLY A 22 4.41 -17.37 6.40
C GLY A 22 4.34 -16.11 7.26
N ARG A 23 5.31 -15.18 7.15
CA ARG A 23 5.25 -13.88 7.84
C ARG A 23 4.23 -12.96 7.17
N ILE A 24 3.62 -12.09 7.99
CA ILE A 24 2.70 -11.05 7.55
C ILE A 24 3.38 -9.69 7.66
N SER A 25 3.35 -8.91 6.57
CA SER A 25 3.67 -7.49 6.61
C SER A 25 2.42 -6.67 6.40
N MET A 26 2.30 -5.59 7.14
CA MET A 26 1.32 -4.53 6.89
C MET A 26 2.08 -3.26 6.57
N ILE A 27 1.73 -2.58 5.47
CA ILE A 27 2.33 -1.33 5.04
C ILE A 27 1.23 -0.28 5.07
N ASP A 28 1.40 0.68 5.96
CA ASP A 28 0.40 1.67 6.35
C ASP A 28 -0.93 1.03 6.82
N ILE A 29 -1.85 1.85 7.35
CA ILE A 29 -3.13 1.31 7.86
C ILE A 29 -4.35 1.98 7.24
N SER A 30 -4.51 3.29 7.38
CA SER A 30 -5.69 4.08 6.99
C SER A 30 -7.07 3.48 7.34
N CYS A 31 -8.03 4.31 7.74
CA CYS A 31 -9.41 3.86 7.95
C CYS A 31 -9.60 2.82 9.07
N GLY A 32 -8.60 2.57 9.91
CA GLY A 32 -8.72 1.65 11.05
C GLY A 32 -9.69 2.16 12.12
N ASN A 33 -9.94 3.48 12.15
CA ASN A 33 -10.90 4.11 13.05
C ASN A 33 -12.37 4.01 12.64
N MET A 34 -12.68 3.43 11.46
CA MET A 34 -14.05 3.29 10.99
C MET A 34 -14.90 2.49 11.98
N ALA A 35 -16.08 3.02 12.33
CA ALA A 35 -16.98 2.38 13.28
C ALA A 35 -17.48 1.00 12.77
N LYS A 36 -17.59 0.02 13.67
CA LYS A 36 -18.06 -1.35 13.34
C LYS A 36 -19.43 -1.39 12.66
N ILE A 37 -20.34 -0.46 13.02
CA ILE A 37 -21.66 -0.37 12.37
C ILE A 37 -21.56 0.15 10.92
N GLN A 38 -20.66 1.10 10.67
CA GLN A 38 -20.39 1.60 9.33
C GLN A 38 -19.73 0.53 8.49
N GLU A 39 -18.76 -0.20 9.05
CA GLU A 39 -18.11 -1.32 8.36
C GLU A 39 -19.10 -2.41 7.95
N SER A 40 -19.97 -2.83 8.88
CA SER A 40 -20.94 -3.90 8.59
C SER A 40 -21.98 -3.44 7.56
N THR A 41 -22.35 -2.16 7.58
CA THR A 41 -23.19 -1.53 6.55
C THR A 41 -22.48 -1.52 5.19
N ASN A 42 -21.22 -1.11 5.13
CA ASN A 42 -20.44 -1.11 3.89
C ASN A 42 -20.33 -2.52 3.29
N ARG A 43 -20.06 -3.53 4.12
CA ARG A 43 -20.02 -4.93 3.65
C ARG A 43 -21.35 -5.42 3.11
N PHE A 44 -22.46 -5.08 3.77
CA PHE A 44 -23.80 -5.43 3.27
C PHE A 44 -24.12 -4.77 1.92
N ILE A 45 -23.76 -3.49 1.76
CA ILE A 45 -23.97 -2.78 0.49
C ILE A 45 -23.11 -3.40 -0.62
N LYS A 46 -21.85 -3.74 -0.32
CA LYS A 46 -20.95 -4.45 -1.25
C LYS A 46 -21.50 -5.82 -1.66
N SER A 47 -21.93 -6.63 -0.71
CA SER A 47 -22.39 -8.01 -0.98
C SER A 47 -23.77 -8.08 -1.65
N SER A 48 -24.60 -7.05 -1.51
CA SER A 48 -25.90 -6.94 -2.20
C SER A 48 -25.79 -6.50 -3.66
N GLY A 49 -24.58 -6.19 -4.16
CA GLY A 49 -24.37 -5.69 -5.52
C GLY A 49 -24.96 -4.30 -5.74
N LEU A 50 -25.23 -3.55 -4.65
CA LEU A 50 -25.73 -2.18 -4.70
C LEU A 50 -24.60 -1.15 -4.86
N THR A 51 -23.35 -1.60 -4.92
CA THR A 51 -22.20 -0.75 -5.24
C THR A 51 -22.05 -0.54 -6.73
N GLY A 52 -21.67 0.68 -7.10
CA GLY A 52 -21.08 0.98 -8.41
C GLY A 52 -21.83 0.50 -9.65
N SER A 53 -22.87 1.21 -10.07
CA SER A 53 -23.27 1.18 -11.48
C SER A 53 -22.17 1.82 -12.33
N ASN A 54 -22.05 1.43 -13.61
CA ASN A 54 -21.08 1.99 -14.56
C ASN A 54 -21.42 3.44 -14.98
N ALA A 55 -21.68 4.32 -14.03
CA ALA A 55 -21.86 5.75 -14.25
C ALA A 55 -20.50 6.36 -14.62
N GLY A 56 -20.16 6.32 -15.91
CA GLY A 56 -18.94 6.92 -16.46
C GLY A 56 -17.64 6.25 -16.00
N GLY A 57 -17.66 4.96 -15.66
CA GLY A 57 -16.45 4.21 -15.26
C GLY A 57 -15.93 4.49 -13.83
N ASN A 58 -16.67 5.22 -13.00
CA ASN A 58 -16.26 5.59 -11.63
C ASN A 58 -16.46 4.45 -10.62
N PHE A 59 -17.56 3.67 -10.73
CA PHE A 59 -18.00 2.60 -9.81
C PHE A 59 -18.06 2.95 -8.30
N ASN A 60 -17.59 4.12 -7.86
CA ASN A 60 -17.82 4.73 -6.55
C ASN A 60 -17.53 3.80 -5.35
N MET A 61 -16.54 2.91 -5.46
CA MET A 61 -16.15 2.04 -4.34
C MET A 61 -15.53 2.83 -3.19
N LYS A 62 -15.03 4.05 -3.43
CA LYS A 62 -14.55 4.93 -2.36
C LYS A 62 -15.60 5.28 -1.30
N ALA A 63 -16.90 5.19 -1.63
CA ALA A 63 -17.98 5.41 -0.68
C ALA A 63 -18.14 4.27 0.34
N TYR A 64 -17.50 3.12 0.08
CA TYR A 64 -17.62 1.91 0.88
C TYR A 64 -16.23 1.37 1.27
N PRO A 65 -15.43 2.16 2.01
CA PRO A 65 -14.11 1.73 2.44
C PRO A 65 -14.16 0.47 3.30
N THR A 66 -13.03 -0.22 3.36
CA THR A 66 -12.77 -1.41 4.16
C THR A 66 -11.98 -1.00 5.40
N ASN A 67 -12.48 -1.36 6.59
CA ASN A 67 -11.68 -1.24 7.82
C ASN A 67 -10.62 -2.37 7.84
N PRO A 68 -9.32 -2.05 7.89
CA PRO A 68 -8.24 -3.06 7.88
C PRO A 68 -8.32 -4.08 9.02
N LEU A 69 -8.73 -3.68 10.24
CA LEU A 69 -8.80 -4.57 11.42
C LEU A 69 -9.83 -5.69 11.21
N ASN A 70 -11.00 -5.34 10.68
CA ASN A 70 -12.03 -6.32 10.34
C ASN A 70 -11.58 -7.22 9.18
N TYR A 71 -10.86 -6.65 8.20
CA TYR A 71 -10.32 -7.42 7.08
C TYR A 71 -9.27 -8.44 7.54
N LEU A 72 -8.34 -8.08 8.43
CA LEU A 72 -7.38 -9.00 9.05
C LEU A 72 -8.09 -10.11 9.82
N THR A 73 -9.14 -9.76 10.60
CA THR A 73 -9.97 -10.73 11.31
C THR A 73 -10.64 -11.72 10.34
N MET A 74 -11.16 -11.25 9.20
CA MET A 74 -11.75 -12.11 8.16
C MET A 74 -10.73 -13.07 7.54
N LEU A 75 -9.46 -12.67 7.46
CA LEU A 75 -8.36 -13.53 7.01
C LEU A 75 -7.87 -14.50 8.10
N GLY A 76 -8.34 -14.36 9.35
CA GLY A 76 -7.82 -15.11 10.49
C GLY A 76 -6.40 -14.69 10.88
N ILE A 77 -6.00 -13.45 10.57
CA ILE A 77 -4.70 -12.90 10.93
C ILE A 77 -4.82 -12.25 12.31
N GLU A 78 -4.19 -12.88 13.31
CA GLU A 78 -4.17 -12.40 14.70
C GLU A 78 -2.90 -11.62 15.05
N SER A 79 -1.84 -11.77 14.25
CA SER A 79 -0.57 -11.08 14.43
C SER A 79 0.05 -10.61 13.12
N ILE A 80 0.70 -9.45 13.18
CA ILE A 80 1.49 -8.85 12.11
C ILE A 80 2.95 -8.94 12.52
N TRP A 81 3.73 -9.66 11.72
CA TRP A 81 5.16 -9.79 11.99
C TRP A 81 5.88 -8.46 11.84
N ARG A 82 5.55 -7.65 10.82
CA ARG A 82 6.03 -6.26 10.70
C ARG A 82 4.94 -5.31 10.24
N PHE A 83 4.83 -4.18 10.93
CA PHE A 83 4.22 -2.98 10.40
C PHE A 83 5.31 -2.09 9.79
N ILE A 84 5.11 -1.62 8.57
CA ILE A 84 6.01 -0.68 7.89
C ILE A 84 5.23 0.61 7.66
N LEU A 85 5.68 1.69 8.28
CA LEU A 85 5.14 3.02 8.02
C LEU A 85 5.95 3.67 6.90
N THR A 86 5.32 3.98 5.76
CA THR A 86 6.01 4.59 4.63
C THR A 86 6.56 5.97 4.98
N HIS A 87 5.73 6.81 5.58
CA HIS A 87 6.06 8.14 6.10
C HIS A 87 4.98 8.57 7.13
N PRO A 88 5.24 9.57 7.99
CA PRO A 88 4.40 9.84 9.16
C PRO A 88 3.20 10.76 8.89
N ASP A 89 2.52 10.63 7.75
CA ASP A 89 1.30 11.40 7.48
C ASP A 89 0.06 10.67 8.02
N MET A 90 -0.95 11.44 8.43
CA MET A 90 -2.08 10.88 9.21
C MET A 90 -2.99 9.98 8.37
N ASP A 91 -3.08 10.21 7.08
CA ASP A 91 -3.72 9.31 6.13
C ASP A 91 -3.02 7.96 6.02
N HIS A 92 -1.78 7.79 6.50
CA HIS A 92 -1.10 6.48 6.59
C HIS A 92 -1.19 5.86 8.01
N LEU A 93 -1.62 6.64 9.01
CA LEU A 93 -1.67 6.27 10.43
C LEU A 93 -3.08 6.14 11.01
N ASP A 94 -4.13 6.48 10.25
CA ASP A 94 -5.51 6.46 10.77
C ASP A 94 -5.94 5.07 11.27
N GLY A 95 -6.10 4.95 12.58
CA GLY A 95 -6.42 3.71 13.29
C GLY A 95 -5.22 2.92 13.80
N PHE A 96 -4.00 3.48 13.77
CA PHE A 96 -2.80 2.84 14.31
C PHE A 96 -2.94 2.48 15.79
N ASN A 97 -3.57 3.33 16.61
CA ASN A 97 -3.80 3.01 18.03
C ASN A 97 -4.74 1.82 18.18
N ALA A 98 -5.81 1.76 17.38
CA ALA A 98 -6.72 0.61 17.37
C ALA A 98 -6.01 -0.68 16.93
N LEU A 99 -5.11 -0.60 15.94
CA LEU A 99 -4.28 -1.74 15.52
C LEU A 99 -3.47 -2.32 16.67
N ILE A 100 -2.68 -1.49 17.36
CA ILE A 100 -1.82 -1.96 18.45
C ILE A 100 -2.65 -2.53 19.62
N ASN A 101 -3.90 -2.12 19.77
CA ASN A 101 -4.80 -2.65 20.82
C ASN A 101 -5.45 -3.99 20.44
N GLU A 102 -5.73 -4.22 19.15
CA GLU A 102 -6.54 -5.36 18.70
C GLU A 102 -5.71 -6.47 18.02
N ILE A 103 -4.55 -6.15 17.45
CA ILE A 103 -3.70 -7.06 16.68
C ILE A 103 -2.26 -6.99 17.22
N GLU A 104 -1.65 -8.16 17.47
CA GLU A 104 -0.26 -8.20 17.90
C GLU A 104 0.67 -7.72 16.77
N VAL A 105 1.54 -6.74 17.05
CA VAL A 105 2.54 -6.25 16.09
C VAL A 105 3.94 -6.51 16.67
N ASN A 106 4.74 -7.37 16.01
CA ASN A 106 6.03 -7.76 16.56
C ASN A 106 7.16 -6.76 16.21
N ASN A 107 7.15 -6.22 15.00
CA ASN A 107 8.17 -5.29 14.52
C ASN A 107 7.52 -4.06 13.92
N PHE A 108 8.12 -2.88 14.16
CA PHE A 108 7.71 -1.63 13.55
C PHE A 108 8.87 -1.02 12.77
N TRP A 109 8.71 -0.81 11.47
CA TRP A 109 9.72 -0.23 10.62
C TRP A 109 9.34 1.19 10.22
N HIS A 110 10.29 2.10 10.33
CA HIS A 110 10.12 3.50 9.93
C HIS A 110 11.44 4.08 9.44
N ALA A 111 11.38 5.11 8.60
CA ALA A 111 12.56 5.78 8.07
C ALA A 111 13.28 6.63 9.13
N GLY A 112 12.58 7.04 10.20
CA GLY A 112 13.13 7.91 11.24
C GLY A 112 13.04 9.41 10.92
N ALA A 113 12.10 9.80 10.05
CA ALA A 113 11.70 11.20 9.89
C ALA A 113 11.08 11.75 11.19
N SER A 114 11.30 13.04 11.43
CA SER A 114 10.95 13.72 12.68
C SER A 114 9.82 14.73 12.46
N LYS A 115 8.70 14.28 11.89
CA LYS A 115 7.53 15.14 11.66
C LYS A 115 6.99 15.69 12.99
N PRO A 116 6.74 17.01 13.10
CA PRO A 116 6.08 17.59 14.25
C PRO A 116 4.68 17.00 14.45
N LYS A 117 4.21 16.98 15.71
CA LYS A 117 2.84 16.57 16.01
C LYS A 117 1.84 17.46 15.25
N PRO A 118 0.92 16.89 14.46
CA PRO A 118 -0.13 17.67 13.82
C PRO A 118 -1.00 18.41 14.84
N ASP A 119 -1.62 19.51 14.42
CA ASP A 119 -2.61 20.19 15.24
C ASP A 119 -3.96 19.43 15.18
N PHE A 120 -4.40 18.94 16.34
CA PHE A 120 -5.67 18.23 16.51
C PHE A 120 -6.76 19.10 17.17
N SER A 121 -6.51 20.41 17.33
CA SER A 121 -7.50 21.32 17.95
C SER A 121 -8.77 21.50 17.10
N GLY A 122 -8.70 21.24 15.80
CA GLY A 122 -9.82 21.21 14.86
C GLY A 122 -10.20 19.80 14.42
N TYR A 123 -11.43 19.62 13.93
CA TYR A 123 -11.84 18.35 13.33
C TYR A 123 -11.18 18.15 11.96
N ASN A 124 -10.26 17.19 11.87
CA ASN A 124 -9.56 16.83 10.64
C ASN A 124 -9.82 15.37 10.21
N GLY A 125 -10.75 14.67 10.86
CA GLY A 125 -11.08 13.28 10.59
C GLY A 125 -10.16 12.26 11.25
N TYR A 126 -8.99 12.68 11.76
CA TYR A 126 -8.01 11.82 12.41
C TYR A 126 -8.05 11.93 13.93
N LYS A 127 -7.46 10.95 14.63
CA LYS A 127 -7.40 10.93 16.10
C LYS A 127 -5.98 11.20 16.60
N GLU A 128 -5.89 12.09 17.58
CA GLU A 128 -4.64 12.39 18.28
C GLU A 128 -4.00 11.15 18.92
N ASP A 129 -4.83 10.21 19.42
CA ASP A 129 -4.37 8.95 20.01
C ASP A 129 -3.55 8.10 19.03
N ASP A 130 -3.84 8.13 17.73
CA ASP A 130 -3.06 7.39 16.72
C ASP A 130 -1.64 7.96 16.61
N TRP A 131 -1.53 9.29 16.60
CA TRP A 131 -0.25 9.97 16.58
C TRP A 131 0.54 9.70 17.86
N ASP A 132 -0.10 9.81 19.02
CA ASP A 132 0.56 9.61 20.31
C ASP A 132 1.06 8.17 20.48
N ARG A 133 0.26 7.19 20.03
CA ARG A 133 0.69 5.80 20.00
C ARG A 133 1.84 5.58 19.02
N TYR A 134 1.74 6.15 17.81
CA TYR A 134 2.84 6.14 16.82
C TYR A 134 4.13 6.71 17.41
N ALA A 135 4.08 7.87 18.05
CA ALA A 135 5.24 8.53 18.63
C ALA A 135 5.89 7.66 19.72
N ASN A 136 5.09 6.99 20.56
CA ASN A 136 5.61 6.03 21.54
C ASN A 136 6.30 4.83 20.89
N VAL A 137 5.69 4.22 19.86
CA VAL A 137 6.30 3.09 19.13
C VAL A 137 7.60 3.53 18.43
N ARG A 138 7.57 4.66 17.71
CA ARG A 138 8.71 5.26 17.01
C ARG A 138 9.89 5.51 17.95
N ASP A 139 9.60 6.00 19.15
CA ASP A 139 10.61 6.32 20.16
C ASP A 139 11.02 5.09 21.01
N ASP A 140 10.62 3.88 20.61
CA ASP A 140 10.94 2.62 21.31
C ASP A 140 10.42 2.58 22.77
N LYS A 141 9.25 3.21 23.00
CA LYS A 141 8.57 3.27 24.31
C LYS A 141 7.39 2.31 24.44
N GLU A 142 7.02 1.62 23.36
CA GLU A 142 5.93 0.65 23.36
C GLU A 142 6.45 -0.76 23.64
N PRO A 143 6.12 -1.37 24.79
CA PRO A 143 6.61 -2.70 25.12
C PRO A 143 6.03 -3.77 24.19
N GLY A 144 6.86 -4.76 23.84
CA GLY A 144 6.45 -5.89 22.99
C GLY A 144 6.59 -5.65 21.49
N ILE A 145 6.90 -4.41 21.07
CA ILE A 145 7.16 -4.05 19.67
C ILE A 145 8.64 -3.76 19.51
N THR A 146 9.31 -4.42 18.57
CA THR A 146 10.70 -4.10 18.20
C THR A 146 10.70 -3.01 17.12
N THR A 147 11.19 -1.82 17.46
CA THR A 147 11.29 -0.69 16.52
C THR A 147 12.61 -0.73 15.74
N LEU A 148 12.52 -0.61 14.42
CA LEU A 148 13.65 -0.65 13.50
C LEU A 148 13.66 0.59 12.60
N LYS A 149 14.67 1.44 12.79
CA LYS A 149 15.02 2.48 11.81
C LYS A 149 15.78 1.84 10.65
N VAL A 150 15.16 1.82 9.48
CA VAL A 150 15.70 1.18 8.27
C VAL A 150 15.78 2.19 7.14
N LEU A 151 16.90 2.17 6.40
CA LEU A 151 17.16 3.09 5.30
C LEU A 151 17.50 2.30 4.03
N ALA A 152 17.51 3.01 2.90
CA ALA A 152 17.93 2.50 1.61
C ALA A 152 19.24 1.70 1.67
N GLY A 153 19.27 0.57 0.98
CA GLY A 153 20.45 -0.29 0.86
C GLY A 153 20.74 -1.20 2.06
N LYS A 154 19.99 -1.10 3.17
CA LYS A 154 20.21 -1.98 4.33
C LYS A 154 19.88 -3.44 3.99
N ILE A 155 20.85 -4.32 4.21
CA ILE A 155 20.69 -5.77 4.13
C ILE A 155 20.51 -6.32 5.55
N PHE A 156 19.45 -7.08 5.78
CA PHE A 156 19.16 -7.64 7.09
C PHE A 156 18.14 -8.78 7.04
N LYS A 157 18.18 -9.59 8.11
CA LYS A 157 17.33 -10.76 8.28
C LYS A 157 15.85 -10.43 8.13
N TYR A 158 15.17 -11.38 7.52
CA TYR A 158 13.74 -11.41 7.27
C TYR A 158 13.24 -10.33 6.32
N ALA A 159 14.08 -9.39 5.85
CA ALA A 159 13.75 -8.48 4.75
C ALA A 159 14.22 -9.07 3.41
N ASN A 160 15.54 -9.07 3.22
CA ASN A 160 16.25 -9.48 2.01
C ASN A 160 17.31 -10.55 2.30
N GLU A 161 17.44 -10.96 3.56
CA GLU A 161 18.30 -12.05 4.00
C GLU A 161 17.48 -13.05 4.83
N ASP A 162 17.64 -14.35 4.64
CA ASP A 162 17.11 -15.38 5.55
C ASP A 162 18.22 -15.94 6.47
N ASP A 163 17.87 -16.89 7.34
CA ASP A 163 18.84 -17.46 8.30
C ASP A 163 19.99 -18.21 7.63
N ASN A 164 19.89 -18.52 6.34
CA ASN A 164 20.91 -19.21 5.53
C ASN A 164 21.59 -18.28 4.51
N GLY A 165 21.34 -16.96 4.56
CA GLY A 165 21.86 -16.00 3.59
C GLY A 165 21.14 -16.00 2.23
N GLY A 166 19.97 -16.64 2.14
CA GLY A 166 19.04 -16.55 1.00
C GLY A 166 18.21 -15.26 1.04
N GLY A 167 17.29 -15.08 0.09
CA GLY A 167 16.63 -13.78 -0.19
C GLY A 167 15.60 -13.26 0.83
N GLY A 168 15.44 -13.88 2.00
CA GLY A 168 14.50 -13.42 3.04
C GLY A 168 13.04 -13.42 2.59
N ASP A 169 12.31 -12.35 2.92
CA ASP A 169 10.95 -12.10 2.42
C ASP A 169 10.92 -11.33 1.09
N GLY A 170 12.08 -11.15 0.44
CA GLY A 170 12.18 -10.51 -0.86
C GLY A 170 12.03 -8.99 -0.86
N LEU A 171 12.19 -8.33 0.29
CA LEU A 171 12.01 -6.89 0.45
C LEU A 171 13.36 -6.14 0.37
N LYS A 172 13.56 -5.35 -0.68
CA LYS A 172 14.70 -4.43 -0.83
C LYS A 172 14.23 -2.98 -0.73
N ILE A 173 14.71 -2.27 0.28
CA ILE A 173 14.42 -0.84 0.48
C ILE A 173 15.43 -0.03 -0.33
N ILE A 174 14.93 0.83 -1.21
CA ILE A 174 15.74 1.69 -2.11
C ILE A 174 15.58 3.19 -1.83
N ALA A 175 14.58 3.57 -1.03
CA ALA A 175 14.42 4.90 -0.46
C ALA A 175 13.67 4.77 0.87
N PRO A 176 13.84 5.71 1.82
CA PRO A 176 14.70 6.89 1.72
C PRO A 176 16.16 6.64 2.14
N THR A 177 17.05 7.53 1.71
CA THR A 177 18.41 7.67 2.26
C THR A 177 18.39 8.61 3.47
N GLN A 178 19.50 8.72 4.20
CA GLN A 178 19.60 9.73 5.28
C GLN A 178 19.48 11.16 4.73
N SER A 179 20.02 11.44 3.54
CA SER A 179 19.89 12.77 2.89
C SER A 179 18.43 13.14 2.66
N LEU A 180 17.65 12.23 2.06
CA LEU A 180 16.22 12.46 1.82
C LEU A 180 15.44 12.74 3.12
N ILE A 181 15.83 12.09 4.22
CA ILE A 181 15.22 12.36 5.53
C ILE A 181 15.61 13.74 6.05
N ASP A 182 16.88 14.10 5.93
CA ASP A 182 17.38 15.40 6.39
C ASP A 182 16.68 16.53 5.60
N ASP A 183 16.57 16.38 4.28
CA ASP A 183 15.88 17.32 3.39
C ASP A 183 14.37 17.41 3.68
N ALA A 184 13.71 16.27 3.93
CA ALA A 184 12.30 16.22 4.33
C ALA A 184 12.06 16.90 5.70
N ASN A 185 12.98 16.74 6.64
CA ASN A 185 12.88 17.41 7.95
C ASN A 185 13.09 18.94 7.83
N GLU A 186 13.96 19.39 6.92
CA GLU A 186 14.20 20.83 6.70
C GLU A 186 13.08 21.50 5.91
N SER A 187 12.56 20.83 4.89
CA SER A 187 11.49 21.35 4.02
C SER A 187 10.08 21.11 4.54
N GLU A 188 9.93 20.20 5.51
CA GLU A 188 8.65 19.64 5.99
C GLU A 188 7.85 18.88 4.91
N ASP A 189 8.47 18.53 3.77
CA ASP A 189 7.88 17.62 2.76
C ASP A 189 8.22 16.16 3.09
N PHE A 190 7.44 15.57 3.99
CA PHE A 190 7.65 14.20 4.45
C PHE A 190 7.34 13.13 3.40
N ASN A 191 6.70 13.49 2.29
CA ASN A 191 6.45 12.57 1.20
C ASN A 191 7.77 12.16 0.52
N ASP A 192 8.77 13.06 0.49
CA ASP A 192 10.11 12.77 -0.03
C ASP A 192 10.99 11.88 0.86
N CYS A 193 10.47 11.48 2.04
CA CYS A 193 11.08 10.43 2.85
C CYS A 193 10.24 9.13 2.87
N SER A 194 9.27 8.99 1.98
CA SER A 194 8.48 7.77 1.84
C SER A 194 9.37 6.56 1.54
N TYR A 195 9.07 5.43 2.19
CA TYR A 195 9.67 4.17 1.76
C TYR A 195 9.30 3.85 0.31
N VAL A 196 10.33 3.55 -0.49
CA VAL A 196 10.17 2.84 -1.76
C VAL A 196 10.82 1.47 -1.64
N ILE A 197 10.01 0.44 -1.84
CA ILE A 197 10.37 -0.97 -1.60
C ILE A 197 10.18 -1.75 -2.89
N ILE A 198 11.24 -2.46 -3.30
CA ILE A 198 11.15 -3.51 -4.30
C ILE A 198 10.83 -4.82 -3.60
N TYR A 199 9.66 -5.38 -3.90
CA TYR A 199 9.27 -6.71 -3.47
C TYR A 199 9.43 -7.71 -4.62
N ARG A 200 10.31 -8.71 -4.42
CA ARG A 200 10.48 -9.82 -5.36
C ARG A 200 9.85 -11.09 -4.80
N THR A 201 8.94 -11.68 -5.56
CA THR A 201 8.31 -12.96 -5.22
C THR A 201 7.95 -13.73 -6.49
N GLY A 202 8.24 -15.04 -6.50
CA GLY A 202 8.23 -15.81 -7.74
C GLY A 202 9.15 -15.18 -8.79
N SER A 203 8.65 -15.03 -10.00
CA SER A 203 9.33 -14.33 -11.09
C SER A 203 8.96 -12.84 -11.18
N PHE A 204 8.20 -12.32 -10.22
CA PHE A 204 7.58 -11.00 -10.31
C PHE A 204 8.32 -9.93 -9.49
N LYS A 205 8.33 -8.72 -10.03
CA LYS A 205 8.84 -7.50 -9.40
C LYS A 205 7.69 -6.53 -9.12
N ILE A 206 7.45 -6.27 -7.84
CA ILE A 206 6.46 -5.31 -7.37
C ILE A 206 7.19 -4.11 -6.75
N ILE A 207 6.76 -2.89 -7.10
CA ILE A 207 7.26 -1.64 -6.52
C ILE A 207 6.15 -1.04 -5.64
N LEU A 208 6.47 -0.78 -4.38
CA LEU A 208 5.62 -0.13 -3.39
C LEU A 208 6.25 1.22 -3.09
N SER A 209 5.54 2.33 -3.30
CA SER A 209 6.18 3.65 -3.35
C SER A 209 5.72 4.66 -2.29
N GLY A 210 4.76 4.31 -1.42
CA GLY A 210 4.14 5.27 -0.49
C GLY A 210 3.74 6.55 -1.22
N ASP A 211 4.04 7.70 -0.64
CA ASP A 211 3.73 9.00 -1.25
C ASP A 211 4.94 9.68 -1.89
N SER A 212 5.96 8.89 -2.24
CA SER A 212 7.24 9.39 -2.77
C SER A 212 7.10 10.48 -3.83
N HIS A 213 7.78 11.61 -3.58
CA HIS A 213 7.83 12.81 -4.41
C HIS A 213 9.10 12.83 -5.29
N ASP A 214 9.31 13.96 -5.96
CA ASP A 214 10.29 14.11 -7.04
C ASP A 214 11.72 13.84 -6.56
N ALA A 215 12.13 14.31 -5.36
CA ALA A 215 13.49 14.07 -4.87
C ALA A 215 13.76 12.57 -4.65
N THR A 216 12.73 11.84 -4.17
CA THR A 216 12.80 10.38 -4.06
C THR A 216 12.98 9.70 -5.42
N TRP A 217 12.19 10.09 -6.42
CA TRP A 217 12.26 9.48 -7.76
C TRP A 217 13.52 9.88 -8.52
N GLU A 218 14.02 11.10 -8.36
CA GLU A 218 15.32 11.53 -8.89
C GLU A 218 16.44 10.65 -8.33
N HIS A 219 16.48 10.47 -7.00
CA HIS A 219 17.44 9.56 -6.36
C HIS A 219 17.37 8.14 -6.92
N ILE A 220 16.16 7.60 -7.09
CA ILE A 220 15.94 6.24 -7.61
C ILE A 220 16.39 6.13 -9.06
N LEU A 221 16.09 7.11 -9.92
CA LEU A 221 16.50 7.07 -11.32
C LEU A 221 18.02 7.19 -11.47
N GLU A 222 18.68 7.96 -10.61
CA GLU A 222 20.14 8.08 -10.62
C GLU A 222 20.85 6.81 -10.14
N ASN A 223 20.32 6.16 -9.08
CA ASN A 223 21.06 5.14 -8.34
C ASN A 223 20.51 3.71 -8.51
N HIS A 224 19.25 3.58 -8.92
CA HIS A 224 18.48 2.34 -8.90
C HIS A 224 17.72 2.06 -10.20
N THR A 225 17.99 2.77 -11.31
CA THR A 225 17.31 2.56 -12.60
C THR A 225 17.21 1.08 -13.01
N ALA A 226 18.31 0.33 -12.95
CA ALA A 226 18.31 -1.09 -13.31
C ALA A 226 17.50 -1.97 -12.34
N ASP A 227 17.42 -1.58 -11.07
CA ASP A 227 16.65 -2.30 -10.06
C ASP A 227 15.15 -2.20 -10.34
N VAL A 228 14.66 -1.02 -10.71
CA VAL A 228 13.23 -0.69 -10.86
C VAL A 228 12.67 -0.87 -12.26
N ALA A 229 13.53 -0.95 -13.29
CA ALA A 229 13.10 -1.09 -14.68
C ALA A 229 12.19 -2.31 -14.93
N ASP A 230 11.22 -2.13 -15.83
CA ASP A 230 10.30 -3.17 -16.30
C ASP A 230 9.66 -3.97 -15.13
N CYS A 231 8.98 -3.28 -14.21
CA CYS A 231 8.29 -3.90 -13.09
C CYS A 231 6.94 -4.50 -13.52
N ASP A 232 6.47 -5.51 -12.80
CA ASP A 232 5.17 -6.12 -13.09
C ASP A 232 4.04 -5.29 -12.48
N ILE A 233 4.20 -4.94 -11.19
CA ILE A 233 3.22 -4.16 -10.44
C ILE A 233 3.89 -2.90 -9.90
N LEU A 234 3.23 -1.77 -10.07
CA LEU A 234 3.50 -0.55 -9.32
C LEU A 234 2.27 -0.25 -8.47
N ILE A 235 2.42 -0.11 -7.15
CA ILE A 235 1.44 0.61 -6.35
C ILE A 235 1.81 2.09 -6.48
N ALA A 236 0.91 2.89 -7.04
CA ALA A 236 1.21 4.25 -7.49
C ALA A 236 1.63 5.14 -6.32
N PRO A 237 2.60 6.06 -6.53
CA PRO A 237 2.97 6.99 -5.49
C PRO A 237 1.85 8.00 -5.25
N HIS A 238 1.62 8.34 -3.98
CA HIS A 238 0.74 9.43 -3.55
C HIS A 238 -0.67 9.29 -4.11
N HIS A 239 -1.17 8.04 -4.11
CA HIS A 239 -2.44 7.63 -4.70
C HIS A 239 -2.66 8.08 -6.17
N GLY A 240 -1.58 8.43 -6.88
CA GLY A 240 -1.64 8.98 -8.24
C GLY A 240 -1.94 10.47 -8.36
N ARG A 241 -1.63 11.27 -7.34
CA ARG A 241 -1.94 12.71 -7.36
C ARG A 241 -0.99 13.54 -8.21
N ASP A 242 -1.53 14.40 -9.08
CA ASP A 242 -0.84 15.38 -9.92
C ASP A 242 -0.36 16.60 -9.13
N SER A 243 0.38 16.40 -8.03
CA SER A 243 0.89 17.46 -7.16
C SER A 243 1.99 18.33 -7.80
N GLY A 244 1.90 18.57 -9.12
CA GLY A 244 2.94 19.19 -9.94
C GLY A 244 4.19 18.32 -10.04
N ARG A 245 4.02 16.99 -10.01
CA ARG A 245 5.11 16.01 -9.93
C ARG A 245 5.58 15.57 -11.31
N SER A 246 6.82 15.08 -11.39
CA SER A 246 7.33 14.39 -12.57
C SER A 246 6.88 12.93 -12.59
N TRP A 247 6.54 12.44 -13.78
CA TRP A 247 6.14 11.04 -14.01
C TRP A 247 7.08 10.32 -14.98
N ASP A 248 8.28 10.86 -15.19
CA ASP A 248 9.25 10.34 -16.16
C ASP A 248 9.83 8.98 -15.72
N PHE A 249 9.77 8.68 -14.42
CA PHE A 249 10.11 7.35 -13.91
C PHE A 249 9.28 6.24 -14.56
N LEU A 250 8.07 6.53 -15.07
CA LEU A 250 7.24 5.56 -15.79
C LEU A 250 7.88 5.08 -17.10
N ASP A 251 8.76 5.88 -17.71
CA ASP A 251 9.51 5.49 -18.91
C ASP A 251 10.61 4.46 -18.61
N VAL A 252 10.98 4.33 -17.33
CA VAL A 252 11.91 3.30 -16.83
C VAL A 252 11.14 2.11 -16.26
N LEU A 253 10.19 2.35 -15.36
CA LEU A 253 9.45 1.30 -14.65
C LEU A 253 8.57 0.47 -15.59
N LYS A 254 7.91 1.10 -16.57
CA LYS A 254 6.98 0.44 -17.52
C LYS A 254 6.09 -0.64 -16.88
N PRO A 255 5.33 -0.31 -15.81
CA PRO A 255 4.55 -1.29 -15.08
C PRO A 255 3.54 -2.00 -15.99
N ARG A 256 3.47 -3.33 -15.90
CA ARG A 256 2.44 -4.10 -16.62
C ARG A 256 1.04 -3.80 -16.08
N LEU A 257 0.94 -3.54 -14.78
CA LEU A 257 -0.27 -3.05 -14.12
C LEU A 257 0.09 -2.09 -12.99
N THR A 258 -0.60 -0.95 -12.91
CA THR A 258 -0.52 -0.05 -11.76
C THR A 258 -1.78 -0.09 -10.91
N LEU A 259 -1.61 -0.16 -9.60
CA LEU A 259 -2.70 -0.08 -8.62
C LEU A 259 -2.71 1.30 -7.97
N PHE A 260 -3.86 1.96 -7.97
CA PHE A 260 -4.05 3.29 -7.38
C PHE A 260 -4.97 3.22 -6.17
N GLY A 261 -4.56 3.90 -5.09
CA GLY A 261 -5.42 4.24 -3.96
C GLY A 261 -6.55 5.20 -4.35
N VAL A 262 -7.30 5.71 -3.38
CA VAL A 262 -8.30 6.74 -3.67
C VAL A 262 -7.70 8.12 -3.43
N ALA A 263 -7.85 9.00 -4.42
CA ALA A 263 -7.57 10.41 -4.30
C ALA A 263 -8.72 11.27 -4.87
N ASN A 264 -8.76 12.55 -4.49
CA ASN A 264 -9.72 13.50 -5.03
C ASN A 264 -9.50 13.75 -6.53
N SER A 265 -10.60 13.79 -7.30
CA SER A 265 -10.55 13.75 -8.76
C SER A 265 -9.87 14.96 -9.40
N GLU A 266 -9.90 16.11 -8.73
CA GLU A 266 -9.24 17.34 -9.16
C GLU A 266 -7.70 17.27 -9.07
N HIS A 267 -7.18 16.23 -8.42
CA HIS A 267 -5.76 16.03 -8.22
C HIS A 267 -5.22 14.81 -8.96
N LEU A 268 -5.90 14.20 -9.93
CA LEU A 268 -5.44 12.92 -10.50
C LEU A 268 -4.48 13.08 -11.69
N ALA A 269 -3.36 12.34 -11.67
CA ALA A 269 -2.34 12.32 -12.74
C ALA A 269 -2.50 11.18 -13.76
N TYR A 270 -3.71 10.64 -13.92
CA TYR A 270 -3.95 9.45 -14.76
C TYR A 270 -3.50 9.60 -16.22
N ASP A 271 -3.39 10.84 -16.71
CA ASP A 271 -2.92 11.15 -18.06
C ASP A 271 -1.45 10.79 -18.29
N ALA A 272 -0.62 10.73 -17.24
CA ALA A 272 0.74 10.23 -17.34
C ALA A 272 0.78 8.75 -17.75
N TRP A 273 -0.16 7.94 -17.25
CA TRP A 273 -0.34 6.53 -17.63
C TRP A 273 -1.06 6.39 -18.99
N ASN A 274 -2.12 7.17 -19.22
CA ASN A 274 -2.90 7.11 -20.47
C ASN A 274 -2.01 7.35 -21.69
N ARG A 275 -1.15 8.39 -21.65
CA ARG A 275 -0.24 8.72 -22.75
C ARG A 275 0.78 7.63 -23.05
N ARG A 276 1.20 6.88 -22.03
CA ARG A 276 2.16 5.76 -22.13
C ARG A 276 1.48 4.40 -22.40
N LYS A 277 0.15 4.36 -22.46
CA LYS A 277 -0.65 3.13 -22.61
C LYS A 277 -0.37 2.09 -21.53
N LEU A 278 -0.09 2.56 -20.31
CA LEU A 278 0.13 1.72 -19.14
C LEU A 278 -1.22 1.37 -18.50
N ASP A 279 -1.43 0.08 -18.21
CA ASP A 279 -2.67 -0.40 -17.62
C ASP A 279 -2.78 -0.04 -16.14
N LYS A 280 -4.01 0.22 -15.68
CA LYS A 280 -4.26 0.64 -14.31
C LYS A 280 -5.59 0.15 -13.77
N VAL A 281 -5.61 -0.06 -12.46
CA VAL A 281 -6.78 -0.36 -11.65
C VAL A 281 -6.78 0.59 -10.45
N THR A 282 -7.93 1.17 -10.14
CA THR A 282 -8.08 2.06 -8.97
C THR A 282 -8.96 1.39 -7.91
N ASN A 283 -8.69 1.62 -6.63
CA ASN A 283 -9.58 1.14 -5.56
C ASN A 283 -10.99 1.71 -5.68
N ASN A 284 -11.13 2.93 -6.20
CA ASN A 284 -12.44 3.52 -6.44
C ASN A 284 -13.28 2.75 -7.50
N GLN A 285 -12.61 2.06 -8.43
CA GLN A 285 -13.28 1.19 -9.38
C GLN A 285 -13.43 -0.24 -8.85
N ALA A 286 -12.34 -0.81 -8.36
CA ALA A 286 -12.21 -2.21 -8.02
C ALA A 286 -12.64 -2.60 -6.61
N GLY A 287 -12.71 -1.64 -5.68
CA GLY A 287 -12.69 -1.94 -4.25
C GLY A 287 -11.33 -2.49 -3.84
N ASN A 288 -11.32 -3.46 -2.92
CA ASN A 288 -10.09 -4.18 -2.57
C ASN A 288 -9.54 -4.95 -3.79
N VAL A 289 -8.22 -4.96 -3.94
CA VAL A 289 -7.50 -5.72 -4.97
C VAL A 289 -6.63 -6.79 -4.29
N VAL A 290 -6.65 -8.01 -4.80
CA VAL A 290 -5.83 -9.13 -4.28
C VAL A 290 -4.98 -9.71 -5.41
N LEU A 291 -3.68 -9.84 -5.15
CA LEU A 291 -2.72 -10.47 -6.03
C LEU A 291 -2.30 -11.79 -5.42
N ASP A 292 -2.68 -12.91 -6.04
CA ASP A 292 -2.25 -14.24 -5.62
C ASP A 292 -1.08 -14.69 -6.50
N ILE A 293 0.08 -14.91 -5.88
CA ILE A 293 1.36 -15.04 -6.59
C ILE A 293 1.96 -16.42 -6.34
N ASN A 294 2.09 -17.19 -7.42
CA ASN A 294 2.92 -18.38 -7.47
C ASN A 294 4.23 -18.10 -8.24
N SER A 295 5.03 -19.13 -8.55
CA SER A 295 6.34 -18.93 -9.15
C SER A 295 6.31 -18.23 -10.51
N ASN A 296 5.28 -18.50 -11.34
CA ASN A 296 5.26 -18.08 -12.75
C ASN A 296 3.96 -17.37 -13.16
N GLN A 297 2.95 -17.33 -12.29
CA GLN A 297 1.67 -16.67 -12.54
C GLN A 297 1.25 -15.85 -11.32
N MET A 298 0.71 -14.67 -11.59
CA MET A 298 0.08 -13.77 -10.64
C MET A 298 -1.36 -13.54 -11.07
N ASP A 299 -2.31 -14.07 -10.30
CA ASP A 299 -3.74 -13.84 -10.51
C ASP A 299 -4.16 -12.53 -9.85
N VAL A 300 -4.97 -11.73 -10.55
CA VAL A 300 -5.47 -10.44 -10.07
C VAL A 300 -6.97 -10.57 -9.80
N TYR A 301 -7.39 -10.33 -8.55
CA TYR A 301 -8.78 -10.35 -8.13
C TYR A 301 -9.22 -8.99 -7.61
N VAL A 302 -10.50 -8.64 -7.82
CA VAL A 302 -11.09 -7.39 -7.35
C VAL A 302 -12.44 -7.62 -6.68
N GLU A 303 -12.73 -6.79 -5.68
CA GLU A 303 -13.97 -6.87 -4.89
C GLU A 303 -15.22 -6.49 -5.69
N ASN A 304 -15.11 -5.57 -6.63
CA ASN A 304 -16.24 -5.08 -7.41
C ASN A 304 -16.53 -5.95 -8.65
N ASP A 305 -17.62 -6.72 -8.58
CA ASP A 305 -18.10 -7.57 -9.66
C ASP A 305 -18.43 -6.85 -10.96
N ALA A 306 -19.05 -5.66 -10.87
CA ALA A 306 -19.42 -4.89 -12.05
C ALA A 306 -18.18 -4.37 -12.78
N TYR A 307 -17.14 -3.97 -12.01
CA TYR A 307 -15.86 -3.59 -12.59
C TYR A 307 -15.16 -4.79 -13.24
N ALA A 308 -15.12 -5.93 -12.55
CA ALA A 308 -14.55 -7.16 -13.10
C ALA A 308 -15.25 -7.61 -14.39
N GLU A 309 -16.59 -7.59 -14.44
CA GLU A 309 -17.36 -7.88 -15.66
C GLU A 309 -16.99 -6.92 -16.79
N SER A 310 -16.83 -5.62 -16.50
CA SER A 310 -16.50 -4.63 -17.53
C SER A 310 -15.10 -4.83 -18.14
N ARG A 311 -14.17 -5.43 -17.38
CA ARG A 311 -12.77 -5.65 -17.78
C ARG A 311 -12.53 -7.05 -18.35
N ASN A 312 -13.24 -8.06 -17.86
CA ASN A 312 -13.13 -9.46 -18.31
C ASN A 312 -14.52 -10.13 -18.38
N PRO A 313 -15.33 -9.78 -19.41
CA PRO A 313 -16.72 -10.22 -19.50
C PRO A 313 -16.88 -11.75 -19.47
N GLY A 314 -17.88 -12.23 -18.73
CA GLY A 314 -18.22 -13.66 -18.64
C GLY A 314 -17.28 -14.52 -17.79
N ASN A 315 -16.11 -14.03 -17.36
CA ASN A 315 -15.22 -14.80 -16.49
C ASN A 315 -15.66 -14.71 -15.02
N THR A 316 -16.27 -15.75 -14.47
CA THR A 316 -16.84 -15.75 -13.10
C THR A 316 -15.93 -16.36 -12.03
N THR A 317 -14.65 -16.60 -12.34
CA THR A 317 -13.71 -17.18 -11.37
C THR A 317 -13.50 -16.23 -10.19
N ARG A 318 -13.47 -16.79 -8.98
CA ARG A 318 -13.33 -16.06 -7.72
C ARG A 318 -12.25 -16.66 -6.83
N ASN A 319 -11.61 -15.82 -6.01
CA ASN A 319 -10.76 -16.29 -4.91
C ASN A 319 -11.61 -16.66 -3.68
N PHE A 320 -10.95 -17.07 -2.59
CA PHE A 320 -11.62 -17.50 -1.35
C PHE A 320 -12.39 -16.38 -0.62
N LEU A 321 -12.06 -15.11 -0.89
CA LEU A 321 -12.79 -13.94 -0.40
C LEU A 321 -14.05 -13.63 -1.22
N GLY A 322 -14.27 -14.39 -2.30
CA GLY A 322 -15.34 -14.14 -3.26
C GLY A 322 -15.01 -13.04 -4.27
N TYR A 323 -13.78 -12.52 -4.31
CA TYR A 323 -13.39 -11.48 -5.27
C TYR A 323 -13.20 -12.07 -6.65
N ARG A 324 -13.65 -11.34 -7.67
CA ARG A 324 -13.71 -11.82 -9.04
C ARG A 324 -12.42 -11.51 -9.79
N THR A 325 -11.96 -12.43 -10.63
CA THR A 325 -10.71 -12.26 -11.38
C THR A 325 -10.81 -11.16 -12.44
N LEU A 326 -9.75 -10.36 -12.57
CA LEU A 326 -9.49 -9.51 -13.73
C LEU A 326 -8.64 -10.21 -14.80
N GLY A 327 -8.08 -11.38 -14.50
CA GLY A 327 -7.10 -12.08 -15.31
C GLY A 327 -5.82 -12.35 -14.51
N TYR A 328 -4.72 -12.56 -15.23
CA TYR A 328 -3.43 -12.91 -14.64
C TYR A 328 -2.25 -12.34 -15.45
N LEU A 329 -1.11 -12.20 -14.78
CA LEU A 329 0.19 -11.95 -15.38
C LEU A 329 1.02 -13.24 -15.36
N THR A 330 1.71 -13.55 -16.45
CA THR A 330 2.73 -14.62 -16.48
C THR A 330 4.13 -14.03 -16.41
N ALA A 331 5.10 -14.81 -15.92
CA ALA A 331 6.51 -14.46 -16.01
C ALA A 331 6.91 -14.08 -17.46
N SER A 332 7.77 -13.07 -17.58
CA SER A 332 8.33 -12.58 -18.85
C SER A 332 9.47 -13.41 -19.40
#